data_AF-A0AAE1HSX8-F1
#
_entry.id   AF-A0AAE1HSX8-F1
#
_cell.length_a   1.000
_cell.length_b   1.000
_cell.length_c   1.000
_cell.angle_alpha   90.00
_cell.angle_beta   90.00
_cell.angle_gamma   90.00
#
_symmetry.space_group_name_H-M   'P 1'
#
loop_
_entity.id
_entity.type
_entity.pdbx_description
1 polymer ?
#
loop_
_entity_poly.entity_id
_entity_poly.type
_entity_poly.pdbx_seq_one_letter_code
_entity_poly.pdbx_strand_id
1 'polypeptide(L)'
;MRLDSRRLPFQILVFGRPYFVKVKPLHDSYKAALSSQVTEAMNTFWAECYEASKASALKRHREVAASKIRFQEQIGVPFRSRAAEDSVRYANLQSQLRNRQVVVRRQWRTTSSFLSGPRGAWRHR
;
A
#
# COMPACT_ATOMS: atom_id res chain seq x y z
N MET A 1 56.12 -5.07 2.99
CA MET A 1 56.85 -3.99 3.69
C MET A 1 57.09 -4.40 5.13
N ARG A 2 58.31 -4.86 5.46
CA ARG A 2 58.73 -5.13 6.85
C ARG A 2 58.97 -3.79 7.54
N LEU A 3 58.25 -3.53 8.62
CA LEU A 3 58.56 -2.40 9.49
C LEU A 3 59.79 -2.75 10.33
N ASP A 4 60.90 -2.11 10.01
CA ASP A 4 62.15 -2.23 10.75
C ASP A 4 61.94 -1.74 12.20
N SER A 5 62.25 -2.61 13.16
CA SER A 5 62.03 -2.42 14.59
C SER A 5 63.14 -1.58 15.26
N ARG A 6 63.88 -0.76 14.50
CA ARG A 6 64.95 0.10 15.00
C ARG A 6 64.49 1.55 15.14
N ARG A 7 63.56 1.83 16.05
CA ARG A 7 63.33 3.21 16.52
C ARG A 7 64.33 3.51 17.65
N LEU A 8 65.37 4.26 17.33
CA LEU A 8 66.33 4.78 18.30
C LEU A 8 65.59 5.60 19.39
N PRO A 9 65.97 5.49 20.68
CA PRO A 9 65.36 6.29 21.73
C PRO A 9 65.72 7.77 21.51
N PHE A 10 64.71 8.65 21.51
CA PHE A 10 64.93 10.09 21.52
C PHE A 10 65.66 10.46 22.83
N GLN A 11 66.85 11.05 22.71
CA GLN A 11 67.68 11.46 23.83
C GLN A 11 67.32 12.89 24.22
N ILE A 12 66.88 13.08 25.46
CA ILE A 12 66.57 14.40 26.02
C ILE A 12 67.56 14.65 27.15
N LEU A 13 68.19 15.83 27.15
CA LEU A 13 69.09 16.25 28.22
C LEU A 13 68.26 16.93 29.33
N VAL A 14 68.28 16.33 30.53
CA VAL A 14 67.68 16.92 31.72
C VAL A 14 68.78 17.04 32.77
N PHE A 15 69.09 18.27 33.20
CA PHE A 15 70.21 18.56 34.11
C PHE A 15 71.56 17.93 33.68
N GLY A 16 71.89 18.04 32.39
CA GLY A 16 73.17 17.57 31.85
C GLY A 16 73.34 16.05 31.82
N ARG A 17 72.35 15.27 32.27
CA ARG A 17 72.36 13.80 32.15
C ARG A 17 71.47 13.36 30.98
N PRO A 18 71.95 12.44 30.13
CA PRO A 18 71.15 11.92 29.03
C PRO A 18 70.07 10.98 29.57
N TYR A 19 68.81 11.34 29.37
CA TYR A 19 67.67 10.48 29.65
C TYR A 19 67.12 9.90 28.34
N PHE A 20 67.05 8.57 28.28
CA PHE A 20 66.49 7.85 27.15
C PHE A 20 65.00 7.62 27.38
N VAL A 21 64.16 8.36 26.64
CA VAL A 21 62.71 8.14 26.68
C VAL A 21 62.35 7.10 25.62
N LYS A 22 61.91 5.92 26.06
CA LYS A 22 61.45 4.85 25.16
C LYS A 22 60.01 5.15 24.72
N VAL A 23 59.86 5.87 23.62
CA VAL A 23 58.54 6.13 23.00
C VAL A 23 58.02 4.82 22.40
N LYS A 24 57.05 4.18 23.06
CA LYS A 24 56.34 3.02 22.46
C LYS A 24 55.63 3.49 21.18
N PRO A 25 55.64 2.70 20.09
CA PRO A 25 54.94 3.08 18.87
C PRO A 25 53.41 3.07 19.12
N LEU A 26 52.87 4.21 19.54
CA LEU A 26 51.45 4.41 19.85
C LEU A 26 50.55 4.34 18.60
N HIS A 27 51.17 4.36 17.43
CA HIS A 27 50.50 4.30 16.13
C HIS A 27 49.68 3.03 15.95
N ASP A 28 50.22 1.86 16.30
CA ASP A 28 49.53 0.59 16.06
C ASP A 28 48.35 0.40 17.03
N SER A 29 48.53 0.81 18.30
CA SER A 29 47.45 0.82 19.28
C SER A 29 46.35 1.83 18.93
N TYR A 30 46.73 3.03 18.47
CA TYR A 30 45.77 4.05 18.04
C TYR A 30 44.98 3.58 16.82
N LYS A 31 45.65 2.99 15.83
CA LYS A 31 44.99 2.41 14.65
C LYS A 31 44.00 1.32 15.02
N ALA A 32 44.40 0.40 15.89
CA ALA A 32 43.53 -0.69 16.34
C ALA A 32 42.28 -0.17 17.08
N ALA A 33 42.46 0.79 18.00
CA ALA A 33 41.35 1.40 18.72
C ALA A 33 40.39 2.14 17.78
N LEU A 34 40.93 2.95 16.86
CA LEU A 34 40.12 3.67 15.88
C LEU A 34 39.38 2.72 14.94
N SER A 35 40.03 1.67 14.45
CA SER A 35 39.36 0.67 13.60
C SER A 35 38.23 -0.02 14.34
N SER A 36 38.42 -0.39 15.61
CA SER A 36 37.38 -1.02 16.42
C SER A 36 36.17 -0.10 16.57
N GLN A 37 36.40 1.17 16.91
CA GLN A 37 35.34 2.15 17.08
C GLN A 37 34.56 2.39 15.78
N VAL A 38 35.27 2.57 14.66
CA VAL A 38 34.63 2.79 13.35
C VAL A 38 33.86 1.55 12.91
N THR A 39 34.41 0.36 13.11
CA THR A 39 33.73 -0.90 12.79
C THR A 39 32.47 -1.09 13.61
N GLU A 40 32.51 -0.81 14.91
CA GLU A 40 31.33 -0.90 15.77
C GLU A 40 30.25 0.11 15.37
N ALA A 41 30.63 1.37 15.16
CA ALA A 41 29.72 2.42 14.71
C ALA A 41 29.07 2.06 13.36
N MET A 42 29.86 1.49 12.44
CA MET A 42 29.35 1.00 11.17
C MET A 42 28.36 -0.15 11.39
N ASN A 43 28.72 -1.19 12.14
CA ASN A 43 27.82 -2.31 12.39
C ASN A 43 26.48 -1.87 12.97
N THR A 44 26.49 -0.93 13.93
CA THR A 44 25.28 -0.35 14.51
C THR A 44 24.46 0.39 13.46
N PHE A 45 25.09 1.27 12.66
CA PHE A 45 24.40 2.01 11.60
C PHE A 45 23.71 1.07 10.59
N TRP A 46 24.38 0.01 10.16
CA TRP A 46 23.82 -0.95 9.21
C TRP A 46 22.65 -1.73 9.82
N ALA A 47 22.75 -2.13 11.09
CA ALA A 47 21.67 -2.80 11.81
C ALA A 47 20.44 -1.89 11.95
N GLU A 48 20.63 -0.64 12.35
CA GLU A 48 19.55 0.35 12.47
C GLU A 48 18.87 0.60 11.12
N CYS A 49 19.66 0.76 10.05
CA CYS A 49 19.13 0.95 8.70
C CYS A 49 18.30 -0.27 8.23
N TYR A 50 18.76 -1.48 8.51
CA TYR A 50 18.05 -2.70 8.18
C TYR A 50 16.70 -2.79 8.90
N GLU A 51 16.70 -2.58 10.22
CA GLU A 51 15.47 -2.63 11.00
C GLU A 51 14.50 -1.49 10.66
N ALA A 52 14.99 -0.28 10.42
CA ALA A 52 14.17 0.84 9.95
C ALA A 52 13.51 0.54 8.60
N SER A 53 14.25 -0.05 7.66
CA SER A 53 13.73 -0.47 6.35
C SER A 53 12.65 -1.53 6.50
N LYS A 54 12.91 -2.56 7.31
CA LYS A 54 11.96 -3.64 7.59
C LYS A 54 10.68 -3.14 8.27
N ALA A 55 10.80 -2.26 9.26
CA ALA A 55 9.67 -1.64 9.94
C ALA A 55 8.84 -0.78 8.97
N SER A 56 9.49 0.01 8.12
CA SER A 56 8.83 0.81 7.07
C SER A 56 8.09 -0.07 6.07
N ALA A 57 8.71 -1.15 5.59
CA ALA A 57 8.08 -2.11 4.71
C ALA A 57 6.84 -2.75 5.34
N LEU A 58 6.95 -3.23 6.59
CA LEU A 58 5.82 -3.82 7.31
C LEU A 58 4.68 -2.82 7.52
N LYS A 59 5.00 -1.58 7.90
CA LYS A 59 4.01 -0.50 8.03
C LYS A 59 3.29 -0.26 6.72
N ARG A 60 4.03 -0.12 5.61
CA ARG A 60 3.45 0.05 4.27
C ARG A 60 2.54 -1.12 3.89
N HIS A 61 2.95 -2.37 4.13
CA HIS A 61 2.11 -3.54 3.85
C HIS A 61 0.79 -3.51 4.63
N ARG A 62 0.84 -3.15 5.91
CA ARG A 62 -0.36 -3.00 6.76
C ARG A 62 -1.28 -1.91 6.25
N GLU A 63 -0.74 -0.74 5.91
CA GLU A 63 -1.52 0.39 5.40
C GLU A 63 -2.18 0.07 4.06
N VAL A 64 -1.47 -0.59 3.15
CA VAL A 64 -2.02 -1.06 1.86
C VAL A 64 -3.15 -2.07 2.08
N ALA A 65 -2.94 -3.05 2.96
CA ALA A 65 -3.97 -4.04 3.27
C ALA A 65 -5.22 -3.39 3.89
N ALA A 66 -5.05 -2.49 4.85
CA ALA A 66 -6.13 -1.75 5.47
C ALA A 66 -6.87 -0.85 4.46
N SER A 67 -6.14 -0.18 3.55
CA SER A 67 -6.72 0.61 2.48
C SER A 67 -7.58 -0.23 1.53
N LYS A 68 -7.08 -1.42 1.15
CA LYS A 68 -7.82 -2.37 0.30
C LYS A 68 -9.12 -2.83 0.97
N ILE A 69 -9.09 -3.14 2.26
CA ILE A 69 -10.28 -3.56 3.03
C ILE A 69 -11.29 -2.41 3.07
N ARG A 70 -10.87 -1.20 3.47
CA ARG A 70 -11.74 -0.02 3.52
C ARG A 70 -12.38 0.28 2.16
N PHE A 71 -11.63 0.19 1.08
CA PHE A 71 -12.17 0.37 -0.27
C PHE A 71 -13.25 -0.66 -0.61
N GLN A 72 -13.03 -1.94 -0.27
CA GLN A 72 -14.03 -2.96 -0.51
C GLN A 72 -15.29 -2.73 0.33
N GLU A 73 -15.16 -2.35 1.59
CA GLU A 73 -16.30 -2.10 2.49
C GLU A 73 -17.09 -0.85 2.10
N GLN A 74 -16.39 0.24 1.78
CA GLN A 74 -17.04 1.54 1.54
C GLN A 74 -17.53 1.70 0.10
N ILE A 75 -16.87 1.06 -0.87
CA ILE A 75 -17.15 1.29 -2.29
C ILE A 75 -17.52 -0.03 -2.98
N GLY A 76 -16.66 -1.04 -2.87
CA GLY A 76 -16.83 -2.29 -3.62
C GLY A 76 -18.15 -3.02 -3.33
N VAL A 77 -18.43 -3.28 -2.06
CA VAL A 77 -19.65 -3.99 -1.60
C VAL A 77 -20.91 -3.15 -1.87
N PRO A 78 -20.99 -1.87 -1.47
CA PRO A 78 -22.17 -1.05 -1.74
C PRO A 78 -22.48 -0.90 -3.22
N PHE A 79 -21.46 -0.71 -4.07
CA PHE A 79 -21.63 -0.64 -5.52
C PHE A 79 -22.28 -1.92 -6.07
N ARG A 80 -21.76 -3.09 -5.68
CA ARG A 80 -22.33 -4.37 -6.11
C ARG A 80 -23.76 -4.58 -5.63
N SER A 81 -24.06 -4.21 -4.39
CA SER A 81 -25.44 -4.26 -3.85
C SER A 81 -26.38 -3.42 -4.69
N ARG A 82 -26.01 -2.16 -4.94
CA ARG A 82 -26.82 -1.24 -5.73
C ARG A 82 -27.00 -1.69 -7.17
N ALA A 83 -25.96 -2.24 -7.80
CA ALA A 83 -26.05 -2.79 -9.14
C ALA A 83 -27.02 -3.99 -9.21
N ALA A 84 -27.04 -4.84 -8.19
CA ALA A 84 -27.98 -5.95 -8.09
C ALA A 84 -29.43 -5.45 -7.89
N GLU A 85 -29.63 -4.49 -6.99
CA GLU A 85 -30.93 -3.84 -6.76
C GLU A 85 -31.46 -3.17 -8.04
N ASP A 86 -30.62 -2.43 -8.75
CA ASP A 86 -30.99 -1.77 -10.00
C ASP A 86 -31.33 -2.77 -11.11
N SER A 87 -30.63 -3.89 -11.17
CA SER A 87 -30.93 -4.97 -12.12
C SER A 87 -32.34 -5.55 -11.87
N VAL A 88 -32.68 -5.79 -10.61
CA VAL A 88 -34.02 -6.26 -10.21
C VAL A 88 -35.08 -5.20 -10.51
N ARG A 89 -34.81 -3.93 -10.15
CA ARG A 89 -35.71 -2.81 -10.43
C ARG A 89 -36.01 -2.68 -11.92
N TYR A 90 -34.99 -2.80 -12.76
CA TYR A 90 -35.15 -2.74 -14.21
C TYR A 90 -35.97 -3.91 -14.75
N ALA A 91 -35.69 -5.14 -14.31
CA ALA A 91 -36.45 -6.32 -14.70
C ALA A 91 -37.95 -6.21 -14.33
N ASN A 92 -38.23 -5.66 -13.14
CA ASN A 92 -39.59 -5.38 -12.69
C ASN A 92 -40.28 -4.33 -13.56
N LEU A 93 -39.60 -3.22 -13.85
CA LEU A 93 -40.13 -2.18 -14.74
C LEU A 93 -40.46 -2.73 -16.13
N GLN A 94 -39.58 -3.53 -16.72
CA GLN A 94 -39.83 -4.18 -18.01
C GLN A 94 -41.05 -5.11 -17.96
N SER A 95 -41.19 -5.88 -16.88
CA SER A 95 -42.35 -6.76 -16.69
C SER A 95 -43.65 -5.97 -16.56
N GLN A 96 -43.65 -4.85 -15.81
CA GLN A 96 -44.81 -3.97 -15.68
C GLN A 96 -45.20 -3.34 -17.03
N LEU A 97 -44.22 -2.86 -17.81
CA LEU A 97 -44.46 -2.31 -19.14
C LEU A 97 -45.10 -3.34 -20.08
N ARG A 98 -44.56 -4.56 -20.10
CA ARG A 98 -45.14 -5.67 -20.90
C ARG A 98 -46.59 -5.94 -20.48
N ASN A 99 -46.85 -6.05 -19.18
CA ASN A 99 -48.18 -6.32 -18.66
C ASN A 99 -49.16 -5.20 -19.01
N ARG A 100 -48.74 -3.93 -18.89
CA ARG A 100 -49.54 -2.77 -19.30
C ARG A 100 -49.88 -2.82 -20.78
N GLN A 101 -48.93 -3.14 -21.65
CA GLN A 101 -49.19 -3.28 -23.08
C GLN A 101 -50.19 -4.40 -23.40
N VAL A 102 -50.16 -5.50 -22.66
CA VAL A 102 -51.14 -6.60 -22.81
C VAL A 102 -52.54 -6.11 -22.39
N VAL A 103 -52.65 -5.45 -21.24
CA VAL A 103 -53.92 -4.90 -20.74
C VAL A 103 -54.50 -3.87 -21.71
N VAL A 104 -53.70 -2.92 -22.17
CA VAL A 104 -54.13 -1.90 -23.14
C VAL A 104 -54.61 -2.55 -24.44
N ARG A 105 -53.88 -3.56 -24.95
CA ARG A 105 -54.30 -4.28 -26.16
C ARG A 105 -55.61 -5.05 -25.97
N ARG A 106 -55.81 -5.68 -24.81
CA ARG A 106 -57.07 -6.37 -24.48
C ARG A 106 -58.21 -5.38 -24.40
N GLN A 107 -58.03 -4.29 -23.66
CA GLN A 107 -59.04 -3.24 -23.52
C GLN A 107 -59.39 -2.63 -24.87
N TRP A 108 -58.40 -2.33 -25.71
CA TRP A 108 -58.61 -1.85 -27.07
C TRP A 108 -59.48 -2.82 -27.88
N ARG A 109 -59.12 -4.11 -27.92
CA ARG A 109 -59.92 -5.12 -28.65
C ARG A 109 -61.35 -5.22 -28.13
N THR A 110 -61.55 -5.22 -26.82
CA THR A 110 -62.88 -5.26 -26.20
C THR A 110 -63.69 -4.02 -26.57
N THR A 111 -63.11 -2.81 -26.44
CA THR A 111 -63.78 -1.56 -26.79
C THR A 111 -64.09 -1.50 -28.28
N SER A 112 -63.16 -1.86 -29.16
CA SER A 112 -63.39 -1.90 -30.60
C SER A 112 -64.50 -2.89 -30.98
N SER A 113 -64.49 -4.10 -30.40
CA SER A 113 -65.55 -5.09 -30.62
C SER A 113 -66.90 -4.62 -30.07
N PHE A 114 -66.93 -3.90 -28.95
CA PHE A 114 -68.15 -3.35 -28.38
C PHE A 114 -68.75 -2.25 -29.26
N LEU A 115 -67.91 -1.33 -29.77
CA LEU A 115 -68.36 -0.20 -30.58
C LEU A 115 -68.72 -0.62 -32.01
N SER A 116 -67.93 -1.48 -32.64
CA SER A 116 -68.06 -1.84 -34.07
C SER A 116 -68.63 -3.24 -34.31
N GLY A 117 -69.00 -3.98 -33.25
CA GLY A 117 -69.57 -5.33 -33.38
C GLY A 117 -71.00 -5.36 -33.94
N PRO A 118 -71.60 -6.56 -34.07
CA PRO A 118 -72.95 -6.73 -34.66
C PRO A 118 -74.08 -5.96 -33.95
N ARG A 119 -73.89 -5.64 -32.67
CA ARG A 119 -74.80 -4.83 -31.83
C ARG A 119 -74.17 -3.50 -31.39
N GLY A 120 -73.04 -3.11 -31.98
CA GLY A 120 -72.26 -1.96 -31.56
C GLY A 120 -72.85 -0.63 -32.04
N ALA A 121 -72.66 0.41 -31.24
CA ALA A 121 -73.19 1.76 -31.51
C ALA A 121 -72.67 2.38 -32.82
N TRP A 122 -71.56 1.88 -33.37
CA TRP A 122 -70.92 2.40 -34.59
C TRP A 122 -71.03 1.44 -35.79
N ARG A 123 -71.91 0.43 -35.75
CA ARG A 123 -72.06 -0.57 -36.83
C ARG A 123 -72.36 0.02 -38.21
N HIS A 124 -73.06 1.15 -38.27
CA HIS A 124 -73.57 1.75 -39.51
C HIS A 124 -72.79 2.99 -39.95
N ARG A 125 -71.58 3.18 -39.42
CA ARG A 125 -70.68 4.28 -39.78
C ARG A 125 -69.44 3.78 -40.50
#